data_AF-W1DNS0-F1
#
_entry.id   AF-W1DNS0-F1
#
_cell.length_a   1.000
_cell.length_b   1.000
_cell.length_c   1.000
_cell.angle_alpha   90.00
_cell.angle_beta   90.00
_cell.angle_gamma   90.00
#
_symmetry.space_group_name_H-M   'P 1'
#
loop_
_entity.id
_entity.type
_entity.pdbx_description
1 polymer ?
#
loop_
_entity_poly.entity_id
_entity_poly.type
_entity_poly.pdbx_seq_one_letter_code
_entity_poly.pdbx_strand_id
1 'polypeptide(L)'
;MSWRAFFFYREGVLNANQLTAPASDEFDLVRGWQSLHDEHGVALHICVAAALRRGVTDEREAQQLALPGHNLQPGFTLSGLGALAEAALTCDRMVQF
;
A
#
# COMPACT_ATOMS: atom_id res chain seq x y z
N MET A 1 2.76 21.27 -5.95
CA MET A 1 3.03 20.36 -4.82
C MET A 1 3.26 18.99 -5.41
N SER A 2 4.47 18.43 -5.29
CA SER A 2 4.76 17.07 -5.74
C SER A 2 4.72 16.16 -4.51
N TRP A 3 3.74 15.27 -4.44
CA TRP A 3 3.69 14.25 -3.39
C TRP A 3 4.81 13.23 -3.66
N ARG A 4 5.62 12.90 -2.65
CA ARG A 4 6.74 11.96 -2.82
C ARG A 4 6.33 10.52 -2.52
N ALA A 5 5.54 10.32 -1.47
CA ALA A 5 5.17 9.00 -1.02
C ALA A 5 3.85 9.02 -0.22
N PHE A 6 3.14 7.90 -0.25
CA PHE A 6 2.02 7.58 0.62
C PHE A 6 2.40 6.40 1.50
N PHE A 7 2.01 6.44 2.78
CA PHE A 7 2.23 5.35 3.72
C PHE A 7 0.90 4.89 4.31
N PHE A 8 0.52 3.65 4.05
CA PHE A 8 -0.74 3.08 4.50
C PHE A 8 -0.53 2.24 5.76
N TYR A 9 -1.33 2.52 6.79
CA TYR A 9 -1.24 1.90 8.10
C TYR A 9 -2.64 1.60 8.66
N ARG A 10 -2.73 0.75 9.70
CA ARG A 10 -4.00 0.25 10.25
C ARG A 10 -4.88 -0.38 9.16
N GLU A 11 -6.13 0.05 9.01
CA GLU A 11 -7.04 -0.41 7.95
C GLU A 11 -6.65 0.13 6.57
N GLY A 12 -5.82 1.17 6.50
CA GLY A 12 -5.35 1.72 5.23
C GLY A 12 -4.63 0.68 4.36
N VAL A 13 -4.05 -0.37 4.94
CA VAL A 13 -3.38 -1.45 4.20
C VAL A 13 -4.30 -2.20 3.23
N LEU A 14 -5.62 -2.14 3.45
CA LEU A 14 -6.59 -2.76 2.56
C LEU A 14 -6.66 -2.09 1.17
N ASN A 15 -6.14 -0.85 1.04
CA ASN A 15 -5.99 -0.17 -0.26
C ASN A 15 -5.01 -0.88 -1.21
N ALA A 16 -4.25 -1.87 -0.73
CA ALA A 16 -3.34 -2.66 -1.54
C ALA A 16 -3.82 -4.09 -1.77
N ASN A 17 -5.07 -4.43 -1.45
CA ASN A 17 -5.61 -5.74 -1.74
C ASN A 17 -6.08 -5.82 -3.20
N GLN A 18 -5.31 -6.53 -4.05
CA GLN A 18 -5.58 -6.68 -5.48
C GLN A 18 -6.91 -7.36 -5.80
N LEU A 19 -7.46 -8.10 -4.83
CA LEU A 19 -8.73 -8.84 -4.93
C LEU A 19 -9.95 -7.98 -4.60
N THR A 20 -9.76 -6.70 -4.28
CA THR A 20 -10.86 -5.73 -4.15
C THR A 20 -11.59 -5.63 -5.50
N ALA A 21 -12.89 -5.89 -5.50
CA ALA A 21 -13.74 -5.90 -6.68
C ALA A 21 -14.98 -5.01 -6.41
N PRO A 22 -14.89 -3.70 -6.66
CA PRO A 22 -16.02 -2.78 -6.49
C PRO A 22 -17.12 -3.07 -7.51
N ALA A 23 -18.33 -2.53 -7.28
CA ALA A 23 -19.40 -2.58 -8.26
C ALA A 23 -19.04 -1.74 -9.50
N SER A 24 -19.68 -2.02 -10.65
CA SER A 24 -19.37 -1.36 -11.93
C SER A 24 -19.62 0.16 -11.94
N ASP A 25 -20.44 0.65 -11.01
CA ASP A 25 -20.78 2.06 -10.82
C ASP A 25 -20.02 2.72 -9.66
N GLU A 26 -19.11 1.99 -9.01
CA GLU A 26 -18.24 2.49 -7.95
C GLU A 26 -16.84 2.82 -8.47
N PHE A 27 -16.14 3.73 -7.79
CA PHE A 27 -14.74 4.03 -8.11
C PHE A 27 -13.81 2.94 -7.58
N ASP A 28 -12.98 2.36 -8.45
CA ASP A 28 -11.94 1.41 -8.06
C ASP A 28 -10.75 2.14 -7.44
N LEU A 29 -10.81 2.34 -6.12
CA LEU A 29 -9.79 3.04 -5.37
C LEU A 29 -8.42 2.35 -5.41
N VAL A 30 -8.39 1.00 -5.42
CA VAL A 30 -7.14 0.24 -5.46
C VAL A 30 -6.42 0.47 -6.79
N ARG A 31 -7.16 0.46 -7.90
CA ARG A 31 -6.58 0.77 -9.21
C ARG A 31 -6.31 2.26 -9.41
N GLY A 32 -7.09 3.14 -8.79
CA GLY A 32 -6.79 4.57 -8.73
C GLY A 32 -5.43 4.87 -8.09
N TRP A 33 -5.08 4.16 -7.01
CA TRP A 33 -3.73 4.26 -6.43
C TRP A 33 -2.65 3.76 -7.38
N GLN A 34 -2.86 2.60 -8.03
CA GLN A 34 -1.92 2.08 -9.02
C GLN A 34 -1.69 3.09 -10.16
N SER A 35 -2.75 3.66 -10.74
CA SER A 35 -2.62 4.67 -11.79
C SER A 35 -1.83 5.89 -11.31
N LEU A 36 -2.06 6.36 -10.08
CA LEU A 36 -1.29 7.46 -9.50
C LEU A 36 0.21 7.12 -9.41
N HIS A 37 0.54 5.89 -9.01
CA HIS A 37 1.92 5.39 -8.99
C HIS A 37 2.54 5.37 -10.39
N ASP A 38 1.84 4.80 -11.36
CA ASP A 38 2.33 4.63 -12.74
C ASP A 38 2.50 5.99 -13.44
N GLU A 39 1.57 6.93 -13.24
CA GLU A 39 1.57 8.24 -13.92
C GLU A 39 2.54 9.26 -13.30
N HIS A 40 2.71 9.22 -11.97
CA HIS A 40 3.48 10.25 -11.26
C HIS A 40 4.70 9.73 -10.51
N GLY A 41 4.94 8.42 -10.52
CA GLY A 41 6.08 7.80 -9.81
C GLY A 41 6.02 7.96 -8.30
N VAL A 42 4.83 8.17 -7.72
CA VAL A 42 4.67 8.29 -6.27
C VAL A 42 4.88 6.93 -5.61
N ALA A 43 5.66 6.89 -4.53
CA ALA A 43 5.87 5.63 -3.82
C ALA A 43 4.66 5.28 -2.94
N LEU A 44 4.16 4.04 -3.04
CA LEU A 44 3.04 3.55 -2.24
C LEU A 44 3.51 2.49 -1.25
N HIS A 45 3.73 2.90 0.00
CA HIS A 45 4.26 2.03 1.04
C HIS A 45 3.15 1.46 1.91
N ILE A 46 3.18 0.15 2.13
CA ILE A 46 2.26 -0.56 3.02
C ILE A 46 3.02 -1.02 4.26
N CYS A 47 2.51 -0.71 5.46
CA CYS A 47 3.11 -1.26 6.68
C CYS A 47 3.01 -2.78 6.72
N VAL A 48 4.16 -3.47 6.59
CA VAL A 48 4.24 -4.94 6.53
C VAL A 48 3.54 -5.61 7.71
N ALA A 49 3.82 -5.17 8.94
CA ALA A 49 3.23 -5.78 10.13
C ALA A 49 1.69 -5.61 10.19
N ALA A 50 1.17 -4.48 9.69
CA ALA A 50 -0.28 -4.24 9.66
C ALA A 50 -0.96 -5.03 8.53
N ALA A 51 -0.29 -5.17 7.38
CA ALA A 51 -0.75 -5.92 6.21
C ALA A 51 -0.87 -7.41 6.52
N LEU A 52 0.18 -8.03 7.07
CA LEU A 52 0.17 -9.46 7.41
C LEU A 52 -0.97 -9.81 8.38
N ARG A 53 -1.21 -8.97 9.41
CA ARG A 53 -2.32 -9.17 10.36
C ARG A 53 -3.72 -9.05 9.72
N ARG A 54 -3.83 -8.51 8.51
CA ARG A 54 -5.09 -8.31 7.78
C ARG A 54 -5.15 -9.11 6.48
N GLY A 55 -4.21 -10.05 6.29
CA GLY A 55 -4.19 -10.91 5.11
C GLY A 55 -3.86 -10.17 3.81
N VAL A 56 -3.05 -9.12 3.86
CA VAL A 56 -2.44 -8.51 2.68
C VAL A 56 -0.97 -8.94 2.63
N THR A 57 -0.61 -9.71 1.60
CA THR A 57 0.73 -10.29 1.45
C THR A 57 1.25 -10.13 0.03
N ASP A 58 2.57 -9.91 -0.09
CA ASP A 58 3.27 -10.09 -1.37
C ASP A 58 3.64 -11.56 -1.56
N GLU A 59 4.22 -11.88 -2.71
CA GLU A 59 4.62 -13.25 -3.05
C GLU A 59 5.63 -13.81 -2.03
N ARG A 60 6.61 -13.00 -1.61
CA ARG A 60 7.67 -13.42 -0.68
C ARG A 60 7.08 -13.79 0.69
N GLU A 61 6.26 -12.93 1.26
CA GLU A 61 5.63 -13.17 2.57
C GLU A 61 4.63 -14.34 2.49
N ALA A 62 3.88 -14.47 1.40
CA ALA A 62 3.01 -15.63 1.18
C ALA A 62 3.79 -16.95 1.16
N GLN A 63 4.94 -17.00 0.47
CA GLN A 63 5.82 -18.17 0.48
C GLN A 63 6.40 -18.46 1.87
N GLN A 64 6.89 -17.43 2.56
CA GLN A 64 7.49 -17.58 3.90
C GLN A 64 6.49 -18.08 4.95
N LEU A 65 5.23 -17.68 4.83
CA LEU A 65 4.15 -18.07 5.73
C LEU A 65 3.39 -19.32 5.26
N ALA A 66 3.79 -19.93 4.14
CA ALA A 66 3.11 -21.07 3.50
C ALA A 66 1.61 -20.80 3.24
N LEU A 67 1.29 -19.58 2.80
CA LEU A 67 -0.06 -19.19 2.41
C LEU A 67 -0.40 -19.71 1.01
N PRO A 68 -1.68 -19.95 0.71
CA PRO A 68 -2.10 -20.47 -0.59
C PRO A 68 -1.94 -19.46 -1.75
N GLY A 69 -1.72 -18.18 -1.45
CA GLY A 69 -1.55 -17.14 -2.45
C GLY A 69 -1.16 -15.79 -1.84
N HIS A 70 -0.92 -14.83 -2.71
CA HIS A 70 -0.63 -13.44 -2.39
C HIS A 70 -1.65 -12.52 -3.05
N ASN A 71 -1.81 -11.33 -2.49
CA ASN A 71 -2.84 -10.38 -2.92
C ASN A 71 -2.38 -8.93 -2.88
N LEU A 72 -1.08 -8.66 -2.77
CA LEU A 72 -0.58 -7.29 -2.87
C LEU A 72 -0.74 -6.77 -4.31
N GLN A 73 -1.41 -5.63 -4.43
CA GLN A 73 -1.59 -4.90 -5.68
C GLN A 73 -0.25 -4.43 -6.26
N PRO A 74 0.05 -4.69 -7.54
CA PRO A 74 1.19 -4.09 -8.23
C PRO A 74 1.24 -2.57 -8.08
N GLY A 75 2.45 -2.03 -7.88
CA GLY A 75 2.70 -0.61 -7.57
C GLY A 75 2.84 -0.31 -6.07
N PHE A 76 2.33 -1.19 -5.20
CA PHE A 76 2.55 -1.10 -3.76
C PHE A 76 3.79 -1.88 -3.32
N THR A 77 4.43 -1.41 -2.25
CA THR A 77 5.60 -2.06 -1.64
C THR A 77 5.37 -2.28 -0.14
N LEU A 78 5.64 -3.50 0.36
CA LEU A 78 5.67 -3.74 1.81
C LEU A 78 6.88 -3.05 2.44
N SER A 79 6.66 -2.32 3.53
CA SER A 79 7.68 -1.51 4.19
C SER A 79 7.51 -1.51 5.71
N GLY A 80 8.63 -1.42 6.43
CA GLY A 80 8.63 -1.28 7.89
C GLY A 80 8.20 0.13 8.35
N LEU A 81 7.90 0.28 9.64
CA LEU A 81 7.59 1.59 10.24
C LEU A 81 8.76 2.58 10.16
N GLY A 82 10.00 2.09 9.95
CA GLY A 82 11.16 2.95 9.71
C GLY A 82 10.97 3.89 8.50
N ALA A 83 10.33 3.41 7.43
CA ALA A 83 10.05 4.23 6.25
C ALA A 83 9.07 5.38 6.56
N LEU A 84 8.09 5.15 7.43
CA LEU A 84 7.19 6.21 7.92
C LEU A 84 7.96 7.23 8.76
N ALA A 85 8.81 6.76 9.68
CA ALA A 85 9.60 7.64 10.54
C ALA A 85 10.55 8.51 9.71
N GLU A 86 11.24 7.93 8.72
CA GLU A 86 12.11 8.65 7.80
C GLU A 86 11.33 9.68 6.97
N ALA A 87 10.18 9.30 6.40
CA ALA A 87 9.33 10.23 5.66
C ALA A 87 8.85 11.39 6.54
N ALA A 88 8.47 11.12 7.79
CA ALA A 88 8.04 12.14 8.74
C ALA A 88 9.17 13.13 9.12
N LEU A 89 10.44 12.69 9.08
CA LEU A 89 11.61 13.53 9.36
C LEU A 89 12.09 14.32 8.15
N THR A 90 11.86 13.82 6.93
CA THR A 90 12.45 14.36 5.69
C THR A 90 11.46 15.12 4.81
N CYS A 91 10.15 14.94 4.99
CA CYS A 91 9.13 15.66 4.23
C CYS A 91 8.87 17.05 4.82
N ASP A 92 8.66 18.03 3.96
CA ASP A 92 8.30 19.39 4.39
C ASP A 92 6.94 19.42 5.10
N ARG A 93 6.02 18.52 4.75
CA ARG A 93 4.66 18.42 5.28
C ARG A 93 4.22 16.97 5.37
N MET A 94 3.49 16.64 6.43
CA MET A 94 2.79 15.37 6.61
C MET A 94 1.29 15.65 6.77
N VAL A 95 0.48 14.97 5.97
CA VAL A 95 -0.99 15.02 6.05
C VAL A 95 -1.48 13.62 6.40
N GLN A 96 -2.39 13.53 7.38
CA GLN A 96 -2.98 12.27 7.83
C GLN A 96 -4.49 12.31 7.54
N PHE A 97 -5.03 11.17 7.12
CA PHE A 97 -6.44 10.96 6.80
C PHE A 97 -7.01 9.86 7.69
#